data_AF-A0A453AK38-F1
#
_entry.id   AF-A0A453AK38-F1
#
_cell.length_a   1.000
_cell.length_b   1.000
_cell.length_c   1.000
_cell.angle_alpha   90.00
_cell.angle_beta   90.00
_cell.angle_gamma   90.00
#
_symmetry.space_group_name_H-M   'P 1'
#
loop_
_entity.id
_entity.type
_entity.pdbx_description
1 polymer ?
#
loop_
_entity_poly.entity_id
_entity_poly.type
_entity_poly.pdbx_seq_one_letter_code
_entity_poly.pdbx_strand_id
1 'polypeptide(L)' 'MRPEIGLDVEKLQLLLSFKAQGARLVEASVDDHRGLVAAVKQVDVVVSAMSGVHFRAHKLLLQLKLVEAIKEAGNVKVV' A
#
# COMPACT_ATOMS: atom_id res chain seq x y z
N MET A 1 23.10 18.37 -3.44
CA MET A 1 21.70 18.11 -3.07
C MET A 1 21.61 16.65 -2.61
N ARG A 2 21.06 16.35 -1.42
CA ARG A 2 20.92 14.95 -0.98
C ARG A 2 19.86 14.26 -1.87
N PRO A 3 20.19 13.18 -2.60
CA PRO A 3 19.25 12.51 -3.53
C PRO A 3 17.96 12.04 -2.83
N GLU A 4 18.08 11.67 -1.56
CA GLU A 4 17.00 11.16 -0.71
C GLU A 4 15.86 12.19 -0.53
N ILE A 5 16.21 13.47 -0.42
CA ILE A 5 15.24 14.58 -0.31
C ILE A 5 14.48 14.76 -1.63
N GLY A 6 15.13 14.53 -2.78
CA GLY A 6 14.48 14.62 -4.09
C GLY A 6 13.42 13.53 -4.30
N LEU A 7 13.75 12.29 -3.92
CA LEU A 7 12.86 11.14 -4.04
C LEU A 7 11.58 11.30 -3.19
N ASP A 8 11.72 11.82 -1.97
CA ASP A 8 10.58 12.04 -1.07
C ASP A 8 9.65 13.14 -1.58
N VAL A 9 10.20 14.19 -2.21
CA VAL A 9 9.40 15.26 -2.83
C VAL A 9 8.61 14.73 -4.03
N GLU A 10 9.24 13.96 -4.92
CA GLU A 10 8.56 13.36 -6.09
C GLU A 10 7.42 12.42 -5.65
N LYS A 11 7.67 11.60 -4.63
CA LYS A 11 6.65 10.71 -4.05
C LYS A 11 5.47 11.50 -3.49
N LEU A 12 5.72 12.58 -2.74
CA LEU A 12 4.66 13.42 -2.19
C LEU A 12 3.86 14.11 -3.29
N GLN A 13 4.53 14.65 -4.32
CA GLN A 13 3.85 15.26 -5.48
C GLN A 13 2.94 14.26 -6.20
N LEU A 14 3.39 13.01 -6.36
CA LEU A 14 2.58 11.95 -6.96
C LEU A 14 1.35 11.58 -6.11
N LEU A 15 1.50 11.47 -4.79
CA LEU A 15 0.36 11.22 -3.90
C LEU A 15 -0.67 12.34 -3.96
N LEU A 16 -0.21 13.60 -3.96
CA LEU A 16 -1.08 14.77 -4.07
C LEU A 16 -1.79 14.82 -5.43
N SER A 17 -1.14 14.41 -6.51
CA SER A 17 -1.79 14.37 -7.83
C SER A 17 -2.90 13.33 -7.91
N PHE A 18 -2.75 12.16 -7.27
CA PHE A 18 -3.85 11.20 -7.12
C PHE A 18 -5.00 11.76 -6.30
N LYS A 19 -4.69 12.44 -5.18
CA LYS A 19 -5.72 13.10 -4.36
C LYS A 19 -6.47 14.18 -5.15
N ALA A 20 -5.76 14.96 -5.97
CA ALA A 20 -6.37 15.96 -6.85
C ALA A 20 -7.29 15.35 -7.93
N GLN A 21 -7.01 14.12 -8.36
CA GLN A 21 -7.86 13.35 -9.29
C GLN A 21 -9.04 12.65 -8.59
N GLY A 22 -9.24 12.86 -7.28
CA GLY A 22 -10.35 12.30 -6.51
C GLY A 22 -10.03 11.01 -5.76
N ALA A 23 -8.78 10.53 -5.78
CA ALA A 23 -8.41 9.37 -4.97
C ALA A 23 -8.44 9.72 -3.48
N ARG A 24 -8.93 8.80 -2.66
CA ARG A 24 -8.81 8.89 -1.20
C ARG A 24 -7.53 8.20 -0.76
N LEU A 25 -6.56 8.98 -0.28
CA LEU A 25 -5.34 8.46 0.32
C LEU A 25 -5.66 7.92 1.73
N VAL A 26 -5.27 6.67 1.98
CA VAL A 26 -5.34 6.04 3.31
C VAL A 26 -3.92 5.68 3.70
N GLU A 27 -3.46 6.21 4.83
CA GLU A 27 -2.17 5.84 5.39
C GLU A 27 -2.33 4.56 6.21
N ALA A 28 -1.51 3.55 5.89
CA ALA A 28 -1.42 2.30 6.62
C ALA A 28 -0.02 1.72 6.42
N SER A 29 0.45 0.95 7.40
CA SER A 29 1.71 0.22 7.31
C SER A 29 1.46 -1.27 7.15
N VAL A 30 2.24 -1.92 6.32
CA VAL A 30 2.29 -3.39 6.23
C VAL A 30 2.86 -4.04 7.49
N ASP A 31 3.53 -3.28 8.35
CA ASP A 31 4.02 -3.75 9.65
C ASP A 31 3.00 -3.55 10.78
N ASP A 32 1.93 -2.79 10.54
CA ASP A 32 0.77 -2.68 11.44
C ASP A 32 -0.42 -3.46 10.88
N HIS A 33 -0.51 -4.73 11.29
CA HIS A 33 -1.56 -5.63 10.81
C HIS A 33 -2.98 -5.11 11.08
N ARG A 34 -3.22 -4.49 12.25
CA ARG A 34 -4.56 -3.98 12.61
C ARG A 34 -4.95 -2.80 11.73
N GLY A 35 -4.03 -1.87 11.53
CA GLY A 35 -4.22 -0.74 10.61
C GLY A 35 -4.45 -1.21 9.18
N LEU A 36 -3.71 -2.22 8.72
CA LEU A 36 -3.87 -2.79 7.39
C LEU A 36 -5.23 -3.48 7.20
N VAL A 37 -5.68 -4.29 8.18
CA VAL A 37 -7.03 -4.88 8.16
C VAL A 37 -8.12 -3.81 8.14
N ALA A 38 -7.97 -2.76 8.95
CA ALA A 38 -8.91 -1.63 8.97
C ALA A 38 -8.94 -0.89 7.62
N ALA A 39 -7.81 -0.78 6.92
CA ALA A 39 -7.75 -0.21 5.57
C ALA A 39 -8.46 -1.11 4.55
N VAL A 40 -8.21 -2.42 4.57
CA VAL A 40 -8.82 -3.37 3.63
C VAL A 40 -10.34 -3.49 3.81
N LYS A 41 -10.86 -3.37 5.04
CA LYS A 41 -12.30 -3.34 5.30
C LYS A 41 -13.06 -2.19 4.63
N GLN A 42 -12.34 -1.18 4.13
CA GLN A 42 -12.94 -0.01 3.47
C GLN A 42 -13.13 -0.20 1.95
N VAL A 43 -12.71 -1.33 1.37
CA VAL A 43 -12.70 -1.56 -0.08
C VAL A 43 -13.18 -2.96 -0.47
N ASP A 44 -13.79 -3.10 -1.64
CA ASP A 44 -14.22 -4.41 -2.16
C ASP A 44 -13.13 -5.16 -2.94
N VAL A 45 -12.12 -4.46 -3.46
CA VAL A 45 -11.10 -5.02 -4.35
C VAL A 45 -9.73 -4.47 -3.96
N VAL A 46 -8.70 -5.32 -3.96
CA VAL A 46 -7.32 -4.93 -3.63
C VAL A 46 -6.40 -5.24 -4.79
N VAL A 47 -5.61 -4.25 -5.23
CA VAL A 47 -4.56 -4.39 -6.25
C VAL A 47 -3.22 -3.98 -5.65
N SER A 48 -2.21 -4.86 -5.74
CA SER A 48 -0.86 -4.58 -5.23
C SER A 48 0.10 -4.26 -6.38
N ALA A 49 0.59 -3.02 -6.41
CA ALA A 49 1.63 -2.56 -7.34
C ALA A 49 3.04 -2.50 -6.70
N MET A 50 3.27 -3.28 -5.64
CA MET A 50 4.58 -3.27 -4.94
C MET A 50 5.70 -3.77 -5.87
N SER A 51 6.61 -2.87 -6.29
CA SER A 51 7.78 -3.22 -7.10
C SER A 51 8.75 -4.17 -6.36
N GLY A 52 9.25 -5.19 -7.08
CA GLY A 52 10.12 -6.26 -6.56
C GLY A 52 11.62 -6.07 -6.79
N VAL A 53 12.05 -4.94 -7.36
CA VAL A 53 13.40 -4.84 -7.96
C VAL A 53 14.52 -4.51 -6.96
N HIS A 54 14.23 -4.00 -5.76
CA HIS A 54 15.30 -3.57 -4.84
C HIS A 54 15.69 -4.55 -3.72
N PHE A 55 14.86 -5.53 -3.32
CA PHE A 55 15.18 -6.49 -2.24
C PHE A 55 14.34 -7.77 -2.38
N ARG A 56 14.83 -8.75 -3.15
CA ARG A 56 14.04 -9.93 -3.55
C ARG A 56 13.48 -10.77 -2.40
N ALA A 57 14.11 -10.78 -1.22
CA ALA A 57 13.68 -11.61 -0.08
C ALA A 57 12.61 -10.95 0.83
N HIS A 58 12.64 -9.63 1.00
CA HIS A 58 11.77 -8.94 1.98
C HIS A 58 10.35 -8.67 1.43
N LYS A 59 10.19 -8.56 0.11
CA LYS A 59 8.90 -8.22 -0.52
C LYS A 59 7.90 -9.38 -0.56
N LEU A 60 8.36 -10.63 -0.58
CA LEU A 60 7.47 -11.80 -0.48
C LEU A 60 6.74 -11.81 0.87
N LEU A 61 7.47 -11.54 1.96
CA LEU A 61 6.91 -11.45 3.30
C LEU A 61 5.89 -10.30 3.43
N LEU A 62 6.15 -9.14 2.82
CA LEU A 62 5.20 -8.02 2.81
C LEU A 62 3.92 -8.35 2.05
N GLN A 63 4.01 -9.08 0.94
CA GLN A 63 2.83 -9.58 0.23
C GLN A 63 2.05 -10.61 1.04
N LEU A 64 2.74 -11.47 1.81
CA LEU A 64 2.07 -12.41 2.72
C LEU A 64 1.27 -11.68 3.81
N LYS A 65 1.82 -10.63 4.43
CA LYS A 65 1.08 -9.81 5.42
C LYS A 65 -0.19 -9.17 4.81
N LEU A 66 -0.12 -8.71 3.57
CA LEU A 66 -1.28 -8.19 2.86
C LEU A 66 -2.34 -9.28 2.62
N VAL A 67 -1.93 -10.49 2.23
CA VAL A 67 -2.84 -11.62 2.03
C VAL A 67 -3.51 -12.04 3.35
N GLU A 68 -2.76 -12.06 4.45
CA GLU A 68 -3.32 -12.33 5.78
C GLU A 68 -4.37 -11.28 6.18
N ALA A 69 -4.09 -10.00 5.95
CA ALA A 69 -5.03 -8.92 6.23
C ALA A 69 -6.29 -9.00 5.34
N ILE A 70 -6.14 -9.35 4.05
CA ILE A 70 -7.27 -9.59 3.14
C ILE A 70 -8.16 -10.73 3.65
N LYS A 71 -7.55 -11.84 4.05
CA LYS A 71 -8.26 -13.00 4.60
C LYS A 71 -9.02 -12.63 5.88
N GLU A 72 -8.42 -11.87 6.78
CA GLU A 72 -9.06 -11.46 8.04
C GLU A 72 -10.18 -10.42 7.82
N ALA A 73 -10.01 -9.52 6.84
CA ALA A 73 -11.01 -8.50 6.54
C ALA A 73 -12.31 -9.12 6.00
N GLY A 74 -12.21 -10.18 5.18
CA GLY A 74 -13.32 -11.01 4.75
C GLY A 74 -14.31 -10.38 3.76
N ASN A 75 -14.05 -9.14 3.31
CA ASN A 75 -14.92 -8.37 2.43
C ASN A 75 -14.37 -8.19 1.00
N VAL A 76 -13.17 -8.71 0.70
CA VAL A 76 -12.53 -8.56 -0.62
C VAL A 76 -13.07 -9.58 -1.61
N LYS A 77 -13.52 -9.09 -2.77
CA LYS A 77 -14.05 -9.86 -3.89
C LYS A 77 -12.91 -10.27 -4.82
N VAL A 78 -13.01 -11.46 -5.40
CA VAL A 78 -12.16 -11.88 -6.51
C VAL A 78 -12.81 -11.36 -7.79
N VAL A 79 -12.12 -10.47 -8.50
CA VAL A 79 -12.56 -9.89 -9.79
C VAL A 79 -12.09 -10.78 -10.93
#